data_AF-A0A497L8Q6-F1
#
_entry.id   AF-A0A497L8Q6-F1
#
_cell.length_a   1.000
_cell.length_b   1.000
_cell.length_c   1.000
_cell.angle_alpha   90.00
_cell.angle_beta   90.00
_cell.angle_gamma   90.00
#
_symmetry.space_group_name_H-M   'P 1'
#
loop_
_entity.id
_entity.type
_entity.pdbx_description
1 polymer ?
#
loop_
_entity_poly.entity_id
_entity_poly.type
_entity_poly.pdbx_seq_one_letter_code
_entity_poly.pdbx_strand_id
1 'polypeptide(L)'
;MRKAVVLLCSLLLLALAPSLSCLEASCRSVRVTASVAPDHVAVEIRLTGVNASLYELMRMHAEAFNETTVPEAIKAYLAGRGLKDVYYHDASMSFNDTAREVRMSFVLAGRDLIWFRYNRTDMSRIYELRADWRKADVVVESGGERLLRLNFSSYFGTPLREWEKGDYEVAPGDVRFSLFLNSTVEDKLFGNATGRAFWRFVLPAGAEFLEVRGDMILFRMPPGPLDLFMASPFWPLLAIIVVTGVAVAYRRAAVKFVKPGGS
;
A
#
# COMPACT_ATOMS: atom_id res chain seq x y z
N MET A 1 -26.16 -50.67 -37.02
CA MET A 1 -26.27 -49.28 -37.53
C MET A 1 -26.33 -48.22 -36.42
N ARG A 2 -27.18 -48.34 -35.39
CA ARG A 2 -27.25 -47.34 -34.29
C ARG A 2 -25.93 -47.07 -33.53
N LYS A 3 -25.11 -48.10 -33.28
CA LYS A 3 -23.83 -47.93 -32.57
C LYS A 3 -22.76 -47.18 -33.39
N ALA A 4 -22.78 -47.30 -34.71
CA ALA A 4 -21.83 -46.61 -35.60
C ALA A 4 -22.17 -45.12 -35.73
N VAL A 5 -23.47 -44.78 -35.76
CA VAL A 5 -23.93 -43.37 -35.79
C VAL A 5 -23.64 -42.66 -34.47
N VAL A 6 -23.78 -43.35 -33.33
CA VAL A 6 -23.42 -42.78 -32.02
C VAL A 6 -21.91 -42.53 -31.93
N LEU A 7 -21.07 -43.46 -32.38
CA LEU A 7 -19.61 -43.25 -32.39
C LEU A 7 -19.18 -42.11 -33.32
N LEU A 8 -19.83 -41.97 -34.48
CA LEU A 8 -19.54 -40.89 -35.43
C LEU A 8 -19.97 -39.52 -34.89
N CYS A 9 -21.11 -39.44 -34.19
CA CYS A 9 -21.56 -38.22 -33.51
C CYS A 9 -20.64 -37.86 -32.32
N SER A 10 -20.14 -38.85 -31.56
CA SER A 10 -19.19 -38.61 -30.47
C SER A 10 -17.83 -38.09 -30.97
N LEU A 11 -17.35 -38.61 -32.12
CA LEU A 11 -16.12 -38.11 -32.74
C LEU A 11 -16.28 -36.72 -33.36
N LEU A 12 -17.45 -36.41 -33.94
CA LEU A 12 -17.73 -35.06 -34.42
C LEU A 12 -17.82 -34.04 -33.28
N LEU A 13 -18.40 -34.40 -32.13
CA LEU A 13 -18.46 -33.55 -30.94
C LEU A 13 -17.08 -33.31 -30.31
N LEU A 14 -16.14 -34.28 -30.40
CA LEU A 14 -14.74 -34.07 -29.99
C LEU A 14 -13.93 -33.23 -31.00
N ALA A 15 -14.27 -33.28 -32.29
CA ALA A 15 -13.60 -32.51 -33.34
C ALA A 15 -14.13 -31.07 -33.47
N LEU A 16 -15.31 -30.78 -32.91
CA LEU A 16 -15.95 -29.46 -32.81
C LEU A 16 -15.60 -28.72 -31.51
N ALA A 17 -14.49 -29.07 -30.87
CA ALA A 17 -13.84 -28.24 -29.85
C ALA A 17 -12.66 -27.44 -30.43
N PRO A 18 -12.84 -26.54 -31.43
CA PRO A 18 -11.85 -25.51 -31.64
C PRO A 18 -12.00 -24.49 -30.49
N SER A 19 -10.91 -24.31 -29.75
CA SER A 19 -10.55 -23.06 -29.08
C SER A 19 -11.62 -22.41 -28.18
N LEU A 20 -11.97 -23.09 -27.09
CA LEU A 20 -12.25 -22.40 -25.82
C LEU A 20 -10.97 -22.26 -24.98
N SER A 21 -9.81 -22.18 -25.63
CA SER A 21 -8.81 -21.20 -25.21
C SER A 21 -9.40 -19.82 -25.52
N CYS A 22 -10.41 -19.42 -24.75
CA CYS A 22 -10.65 -18.01 -24.55
C CYS A 22 -9.28 -17.48 -24.19
N LEU A 23 -8.74 -16.63 -25.08
CA LEU A 23 -7.56 -15.86 -24.80
C LEU A 23 -7.68 -15.44 -23.33
N GLU A 24 -6.77 -15.92 -22.48
CA GLU A 24 -6.23 -14.98 -21.52
C GLU A 24 -5.69 -13.86 -22.40
N ALA A 25 -6.58 -12.91 -22.74
CA ALA A 25 -6.19 -11.60 -23.16
C ALA A 25 -5.25 -11.22 -22.04
N SER A 26 -3.94 -11.29 -22.33
CA SER A 26 -2.85 -10.84 -21.48
C SER A 26 -3.38 -9.60 -20.77
N CYS A 27 -3.79 -9.75 -19.51
CA CYS A 27 -4.74 -8.81 -18.92
C CYS A 27 -3.92 -7.58 -18.54
N ARG A 28 -3.79 -6.68 -19.52
CA ARG A 28 -3.00 -5.46 -19.44
C ARG A 28 -3.55 -4.65 -18.30
N SER A 29 -2.77 -4.51 -17.24
CA SER A 29 -3.29 -3.86 -16.04
C SER A 29 -2.22 -3.19 -15.22
N VAL A 30 -2.62 -2.10 -14.56
CA VAL A 30 -1.92 -1.48 -13.45
C VAL A 30 -2.76 -1.76 -12.22
N ARG A 31 -2.23 -2.54 -11.28
CA ARG A 31 -2.86 -2.79 -9.99
C ARG A 31 -2.03 -2.17 -8.88
N VAL A 32 -2.67 -1.38 -8.04
CA VAL A 32 -2.07 -0.82 -6.82
C VAL A 32 -2.87 -1.25 -5.61
N THR A 33 -2.20 -1.85 -4.64
CA THR A 33 -2.76 -2.17 -3.33
C THR A 33 -2.00 -1.36 -2.29
N ALA A 34 -2.71 -0.51 -1.55
CA ALA A 34 -2.18 0.30 -0.47
C ALA A 34 -2.78 -0.18 0.86
N SER A 35 -2.03 -1.03 1.56
CA SER A 35 -2.39 -1.57 2.87
C SER A 35 -2.01 -0.56 3.95
N VAL A 36 -3.03 0.04 4.57
CA VAL A 36 -2.88 1.10 5.57
C VAL A 36 -2.65 0.47 6.94
N ALA A 37 -1.66 0.97 7.65
CA ALA A 37 -1.38 0.73 9.05
C ALA A 37 -1.45 2.06 9.83
N PRO A 38 -1.41 2.05 11.18
CA PRO A 38 -1.49 3.27 11.98
C PRO A 38 -0.42 4.34 11.68
N ASP A 39 0.79 3.93 11.30
CA ASP A 39 1.96 4.79 11.15
C ASP A 39 2.58 4.76 9.75
N HIS A 40 2.12 3.85 8.88
CA HIS A 40 2.66 3.66 7.54
C HIS A 40 1.61 3.12 6.56
N VAL A 41 1.95 3.12 5.27
CA VAL A 41 1.19 2.50 4.20
C VAL A 41 2.12 1.60 3.39
N ALA A 42 1.85 0.30 3.40
CA ALA A 42 2.55 -0.65 2.54
C ALA A 42 1.91 -0.65 1.15
N VAL A 43 2.70 -0.38 0.12
CA VAL A 43 2.25 -0.24 -1.26
C VAL A 43 2.81 -1.39 -2.09
N GLU A 44 1.93 -2.05 -2.84
CA GLU A 44 2.29 -3.02 -3.88
C GLU A 44 1.73 -2.52 -5.21
N ILE A 45 2.60 -2.43 -6.23
CA ILE A 45 2.25 -2.05 -7.59
C ILE A 45 2.60 -3.22 -8.51
N ARG A 46 1.64 -3.61 -9.34
CA ARG A 46 1.79 -4.67 -10.32
C ARG A 46 1.40 -4.16 -11.70
N LEU A 47 2.35 -4.12 -12.61
CA LEU A 47 2.15 -3.81 -14.01
C LEU A 47 2.17 -5.13 -14.77
N THR A 48 1.05 -5.55 -15.34
CA THR A 48 0.95 -6.81 -16.09
C THR A 48 0.66 -6.52 -17.55
N GLY A 49 1.24 -7.31 -18.47
CA GLY A 49 1.02 -7.14 -19.90
C GLY A 49 1.60 -5.84 -20.46
N VAL A 50 2.74 -5.41 -19.90
CA VAL A 50 3.48 -4.23 -20.38
C VAL A 50 3.90 -4.44 -21.84
N ASN A 51 3.86 -3.38 -22.63
CA ASN A 51 4.35 -3.41 -24.00
C ASN A 51 5.80 -3.91 -24.05
N ALA A 52 6.12 -4.81 -24.98
CA ALA A 52 7.42 -5.48 -25.03
C ALA A 52 8.61 -4.50 -25.12
N SER A 53 8.52 -3.45 -25.94
CA SER A 53 9.63 -2.50 -26.06
C SER A 53 9.81 -1.69 -24.78
N LEU A 54 8.73 -1.30 -24.10
CA LEU A 54 8.79 -0.61 -22.81
C LEU A 54 9.28 -1.51 -21.69
N TYR A 55 8.89 -2.79 -21.70
CA TYR A 55 9.35 -3.77 -20.72
C TYR A 55 10.87 -3.99 -20.82
N GLU A 56 11.39 -4.18 -22.03
CA GLU A 56 12.83 -4.29 -22.25
C GLU A 56 13.56 -2.99 -21.87
N LEU A 57 12.96 -1.83 -22.17
CA LEU A 57 13.53 -0.53 -21.81
C LEU A 57 13.62 -0.35 -20.28
N MET A 58 12.57 -0.74 -19.55
CA MET A 58 12.59 -0.76 -18.07
C MET A 58 13.70 -1.66 -17.52
N ARG A 59 13.96 -2.80 -18.17
CA ARG A 59 14.95 -3.78 -17.72
C ARG A 59 16.39 -3.34 -18.04
N MET A 60 16.62 -2.80 -19.23
CA MET A 60 17.95 -2.39 -19.69
C MET A 60 18.46 -1.15 -18.94
N HIS A 61 17.55 -0.29 -18.47
CA HIS A 61 17.88 0.96 -17.78
C HIS A 61 17.66 0.86 -16.27
N ALA A 62 18.18 -0.18 -15.62
CA ALA A 62 18.07 -0.38 -14.18
C ALA A 62 18.74 0.76 -13.37
N GLU A 63 19.68 1.49 -13.96
CA GLU A 63 20.25 2.70 -13.35
C GLU A 63 19.23 3.83 -13.19
N ALA A 64 18.20 3.86 -14.04
CA ALA A 64 17.16 4.91 -14.04
C ALA A 64 15.80 4.41 -13.52
N PHE A 65 15.46 3.13 -13.79
CA PHE A 65 14.22 2.49 -13.36
C PHE A 65 14.53 1.30 -12.43
N ASN A 66 14.44 1.55 -11.12
CA ASN A 66 14.73 0.60 -10.06
C ASN A 66 13.74 0.75 -8.90
N GLU A 67 13.96 0.00 -7.82
CA GLU A 67 13.11 -0.03 -6.63
C GLU A 67 12.85 1.35 -6.00
N THR A 68 13.76 2.32 -6.18
CA THR A 68 13.62 3.66 -5.61
C THR A 68 12.85 4.63 -6.50
N THR A 69 12.72 4.34 -7.80
CA THR A 69 12.22 5.29 -8.80
C THR A 69 10.79 5.76 -8.50
N VAL A 70 9.88 4.83 -8.18
CA VAL A 70 8.50 5.18 -7.85
C VAL A 70 8.37 5.90 -6.49
N PRO A 71 8.90 5.37 -5.38
CA PRO A 71 8.74 6.03 -4.10
C PRO A 71 9.48 7.38 -4.00
N GLU A 72 10.60 7.59 -4.71
CA GLU A 72 11.22 8.92 -4.81
C GLU A 72 10.37 9.91 -5.63
N ALA A 73 9.73 9.47 -6.71
CA ALA A 73 8.78 10.32 -7.45
C ALA A 73 7.60 10.75 -6.57
N ILE A 74 7.09 9.86 -5.72
CA ILE A 74 6.07 10.17 -4.71
C ILE A 74 6.58 11.20 -3.70
N LYS A 75 7.78 10.99 -3.14
CA LYS A 75 8.39 11.95 -2.20
C LYS A 75 8.59 13.33 -2.83
N ALA A 76 9.12 13.39 -4.05
CA ALA A 76 9.33 14.64 -4.77
C ALA A 76 8.00 15.38 -5.02
N TYR A 77 6.96 14.64 -5.42
CA TYR A 77 5.61 15.16 -5.60
C TYR A 77 5.03 15.79 -4.32
N LEU A 78 5.19 15.12 -3.18
CA LEU A 78 4.72 15.61 -1.88
C LEU A 78 5.56 16.79 -1.38
N ALA A 79 6.89 16.73 -1.55
CA ALA A 79 7.80 17.81 -1.18
C ALA A 79 7.50 19.12 -1.94
N GLY A 80 7.13 19.02 -3.23
CA GLY A 80 6.66 20.15 -4.04
C GLY A 80 5.39 20.82 -3.52
N ARG A 81 4.66 20.17 -2.60
CA ARG A 81 3.48 20.70 -1.90
C ARG A 81 3.75 21.13 -0.46
N GLY A 82 5.02 21.14 -0.06
CA GLY A 82 5.42 21.48 1.30
C GLY A 82 5.29 20.34 2.31
N LEU A 83 4.95 19.13 1.87
CA LEU A 83 4.87 17.93 2.71
C LEU A 83 6.24 17.24 2.68
N LYS A 84 7.06 17.48 3.71
CA LYS A 84 8.48 17.08 3.73
C LYS A 84 8.74 15.95 4.71
N ASP A 85 7.86 15.74 5.68
CA ASP A 85 7.95 14.66 6.66
C ASP A 85 7.27 13.40 6.12
N VAL A 86 7.76 12.94 4.96
CA VAL A 86 7.39 11.69 4.30
C VAL A 86 8.65 11.00 3.81
N TYR A 87 8.82 9.75 4.20
CA TYR A 87 9.93 8.89 3.79
C TYR A 87 9.42 7.52 3.38
N TYR A 88 10.29 6.70 2.80
CA TYR A 88 9.99 5.31 2.50
C TYR A 88 11.10 4.38 2.96
N HIS A 89 10.77 3.11 3.09
CA HIS A 89 11.71 2.01 3.30
C HIS A 89 11.20 0.73 2.63
N ASP A 90 12.00 -0.34 2.71
CA ASP A 90 11.69 -1.68 2.17
C ASP A 90 11.25 -1.66 0.70
N ALA A 91 11.89 -0.80 -0.09
CA ALA A 91 11.65 -0.72 -1.52
C ALA A 91 12.19 -1.98 -2.20
N SER A 92 11.38 -2.60 -3.05
CA SER A 92 11.75 -3.76 -3.85
C SER A 92 11.13 -3.67 -5.25
N MET A 93 11.82 -4.27 -6.23
CA MET A 93 11.34 -4.40 -7.60
C MET A 93 11.71 -5.78 -8.15
N SER A 94 10.80 -6.39 -8.90
CA SER A 94 11.06 -7.64 -9.60
C SER A 94 10.38 -7.66 -10.96
N PHE A 95 10.99 -8.41 -11.87
CA PHE A 95 10.59 -8.56 -13.27
C PHE A 95 10.23 -10.02 -13.53
N ASN A 96 9.16 -10.23 -14.29
CA ASN A 96 8.74 -11.54 -14.78
C ASN A 96 8.58 -11.50 -16.30
N ASP A 97 9.58 -12.06 -16.97
CA ASP A 97 9.72 -12.02 -18.43
C ASP A 97 8.59 -12.74 -19.15
N THR A 98 8.13 -13.87 -18.60
CA THR A 98 7.04 -14.68 -19.17
C THR A 98 5.73 -13.90 -19.25
N ALA A 99 5.40 -13.16 -18.19
CA ALA A 99 4.16 -12.39 -18.11
C ALA A 99 4.32 -10.93 -18.59
N ARG A 100 5.54 -10.49 -18.92
CA ARG A 100 5.92 -9.07 -19.07
C ARG A 100 5.34 -8.24 -17.93
N GLU A 101 5.69 -8.68 -16.73
CA GLU A 101 5.15 -8.14 -15.49
C GLU A 101 6.26 -7.50 -14.66
N VAL A 102 5.96 -6.33 -14.12
CA VAL A 102 6.82 -5.62 -13.17
C VAL A 102 6.07 -5.53 -11.84
N ARG A 103 6.69 -6.03 -10.77
CA ARG A 103 6.18 -5.87 -9.40
C ARG A 103 7.09 -4.92 -8.65
N MET A 104 6.49 -3.98 -7.95
CA MET A 104 7.19 -3.03 -7.09
C MET A 104 6.50 -3.04 -5.73
N SER A 105 7.26 -2.96 -4.66
CA SER A 105 6.72 -2.75 -3.33
C SER A 105 7.57 -1.76 -2.56
N PHE A 106 6.95 -1.03 -1.63
CA PHE A 106 7.64 -0.13 -0.70
C PHE A 106 6.69 0.23 0.44
N VAL A 107 7.24 0.77 1.52
CA VAL A 107 6.45 1.30 2.64
C VAL A 107 6.61 2.82 2.69
N LEU A 108 5.50 3.56 2.70
CA LEU A 108 5.48 5.00 2.94
C LEU A 108 5.16 5.28 4.41
N ALA A 109 5.89 6.20 5.03
CA ALA A 109 5.66 6.61 6.42
C ALA A 109 5.98 8.10 6.60
N GLY A 110 5.56 8.65 7.76
CA GLY A 110 5.86 10.03 8.15
C GLY A 110 4.60 10.82 8.55
N ARG A 111 4.80 11.88 9.34
CA ARG A 111 3.69 12.65 9.94
C ARG A 111 2.88 13.43 8.93
N ASP A 112 3.51 13.82 7.82
CA ASP A 112 2.81 14.50 6.73
C ASP A 112 1.97 13.52 5.88
N LEU A 113 2.21 12.20 5.97
CA LEU A 113 1.45 11.16 5.28
C LEU A 113 0.20 10.74 6.08
N ILE A 114 0.40 10.37 7.34
CA ILE A 114 -0.67 9.91 8.22
C ILE A 114 -0.44 10.45 9.62
N TRP A 115 -1.52 10.94 10.23
CA TRP A 115 -1.50 11.38 11.61
C TRP A 115 -2.84 11.06 12.27
N PHE A 116 -2.90 11.16 13.59
CA PHE A 116 -4.13 10.91 14.31
C PHE A 116 -4.37 11.92 15.42
N ARG A 117 -5.65 12.04 15.78
CA ARG A 117 -6.10 12.75 16.97
C ARG A 117 -6.85 11.81 17.90
N TYR A 118 -6.71 12.06 19.19
CA TYR A 118 -7.46 11.33 20.20
C TYR A 118 -8.88 11.87 20.34
N ASN A 119 -9.87 10.97 20.29
CA ASN A 119 -11.20 11.25 20.79
C ASN A 119 -11.22 10.96 22.30
N ARG A 120 -11.37 12.00 23.11
CA ARG A 120 -11.31 11.86 24.58
C ARG A 120 -12.56 11.22 25.18
N THR A 121 -13.66 11.15 24.43
CA THR A 121 -14.92 10.60 24.93
C THR A 121 -14.89 9.08 25.01
N ASP A 122 -14.35 8.43 23.98
CA ASP A 122 -14.28 6.97 23.84
C ASP A 122 -12.83 6.43 23.79
N MET A 123 -11.85 7.32 23.96
CA MET A 123 -10.41 7.04 23.86
C MET A 123 -9.96 6.47 22.51
N SER A 124 -10.81 6.55 21.48
CA SER A 124 -10.47 6.11 20.13
C SER A 124 -9.49 7.07 19.45
N ARG A 125 -8.82 6.59 18.40
CA ARG A 125 -7.93 7.40 17.57
C ARG A 125 -8.59 7.61 16.21
N ILE A 126 -8.74 8.88 15.82
CA ILE A 126 -9.21 9.25 14.48
C ILE A 126 -7.98 9.56 13.64
N TYR A 127 -7.73 8.74 12.63
CA TYR A 127 -6.63 8.89 11.69
C TYR A 127 -7.07 9.71 10.49
N GLU A 128 -6.14 10.54 10.01
CA GLU A 128 -6.25 11.29 8.77
C GLU A 128 -5.09 10.88 7.86
N LEU A 129 -5.41 10.11 6.83
CA LEU A 129 -4.45 9.64 5.84
C LEU A 129 -4.51 10.52 4.59
N ARG A 130 -3.38 11.09 4.19
CA ARG A 130 -3.21 11.69 2.86
C ARG A 130 -3.11 10.60 1.81
N ALA A 131 -3.91 10.73 0.77
CA ALA A 131 -3.90 9.83 -0.38
C ALA A 131 -3.65 10.59 -1.70
N ASP A 132 -3.29 11.88 -1.66
CA ASP A 132 -2.97 12.67 -2.86
C ASP A 132 -1.71 12.20 -3.58
N TRP A 133 -0.79 11.53 -2.87
CA TRP A 133 0.39 10.88 -3.44
C TRP A 133 0.07 9.84 -4.53
N ARG A 134 -1.15 9.28 -4.56
CA ARG A 134 -1.60 8.38 -5.64
C ARG A 134 -1.58 9.00 -7.03
N LYS A 135 -1.53 10.34 -7.09
CA LYS A 135 -1.51 11.14 -8.31
C LYS A 135 -0.07 11.51 -8.72
N ALA A 136 0.95 10.99 -8.05
CA ALA A 136 2.34 11.24 -8.42
C ALA A 136 2.67 10.50 -9.72
N ASP A 137 2.95 11.24 -10.79
CA ASP A 137 3.48 10.63 -12.00
C ASP A 137 4.95 10.29 -11.83
N VAL A 138 5.36 9.17 -12.41
CA VAL A 138 6.75 8.71 -12.36
C VAL A 138 7.37 9.00 -13.72
N VAL A 139 8.39 9.85 -13.74
CA VAL A 139 9.16 10.14 -14.95
C VAL A 139 10.52 9.48 -14.80
N VAL A 140 10.89 8.65 -15.76
CA VAL A 140 12.20 7.99 -15.81
C VAL A 140 13.03 8.69 -16.89
N GLU A 141 14.23 9.11 -16.52
CA GLU A 141 15.16 9.79 -17.42
C GLU A 141 16.52 9.10 -17.33
N SER A 142 17.19 8.95 -18.47
CA SER A 142 18.57 8.45 -18.54
C SER A 142 19.32 9.24 -19.62
N GLY A 143 20.54 9.66 -19.32
CA GLY A 143 21.37 10.41 -20.29
C GLY A 143 20.79 11.76 -20.77
N GLY A 144 19.83 12.33 -20.05
CA GLY A 144 19.14 13.58 -20.45
C GLY A 144 17.93 13.37 -21.36
N GLU A 145 17.57 12.12 -21.67
CA GLU A 145 16.36 11.77 -22.41
C GLU A 145 15.31 11.14 -21.51
N ARG A 146 14.03 11.42 -21.78
CA ARG A 146 12.91 10.79 -21.09
C ARG A 146 12.65 9.40 -21.66
N LEU A 147 12.94 8.40 -20.85
CA LEU A 147 12.80 6.99 -21.17
C LEU A 147 11.33 6.54 -21.17
N LEU A 148 10.62 6.79 -20.06
CA LEU A 148 9.21 6.46 -19.92
C LEU A 148 8.53 7.34 -18.87
N ARG A 149 7.20 7.34 -18.88
CA ARG A 149 6.37 7.97 -17.86
C ARG A 149 5.24 7.05 -17.43
N LEU A 150 5.07 6.86 -16.12
CA LEU A 150 3.90 6.22 -15.54
C LEU A 150 2.89 7.30 -15.14
N ASN A 151 1.74 7.35 -15.83
CA ASN A 151 0.74 8.41 -15.69
C ASN A 151 -0.29 8.11 -14.58
N PHE A 152 0.16 7.89 -13.34
CA PHE A 152 -0.73 7.58 -12.22
C PHE A 152 -1.76 8.69 -11.95
N SER A 153 -1.43 9.95 -12.19
CA SER A 153 -2.39 11.06 -12.11
C SER A 153 -3.58 10.89 -13.06
N SER A 154 -3.35 10.31 -14.24
CA SER A 154 -4.39 10.08 -15.24
C SER A 154 -5.24 8.86 -14.91
N TYR A 155 -4.64 7.82 -14.30
CA TYR A 155 -5.35 6.59 -13.92
C TYR A 155 -6.16 6.75 -12.64
N PHE A 156 -5.60 7.46 -11.66
CA PHE A 156 -6.06 7.49 -10.27
C PHE A 156 -6.39 8.91 -9.78
N GLY A 157 -6.50 9.85 -10.72
CA GLY A 157 -6.82 11.26 -10.47
C GLY A 157 -8.23 11.51 -9.96
N THR A 158 -9.16 10.57 -10.19
CA THR A 158 -10.56 10.65 -9.74
C THR A 158 -10.63 11.00 -8.25
N PRO A 159 -11.47 11.98 -7.86
CA PRO A 159 -11.65 12.33 -6.45
C PRO A 159 -12.04 11.11 -5.60
N LEU A 160 -11.46 10.96 -4.42
CA LEU A 160 -11.69 9.80 -3.55
C LEU A 160 -13.16 9.59 -3.16
N ARG A 161 -13.96 10.66 -3.16
CA ARG A 161 -15.40 10.60 -2.87
C ARG A 161 -16.20 9.80 -3.91
N GLU A 162 -15.66 9.66 -5.12
CA GLU A 162 -16.25 8.93 -6.24
C GLU A 162 -15.74 7.49 -6.30
N TRP A 163 -14.84 7.09 -5.39
CA TRP A 163 -14.33 5.73 -5.32
C TRP A 163 -15.35 4.81 -4.64
N GLU A 164 -15.35 3.55 -5.06
CA GLU A 164 -16.23 2.53 -4.52
C GLU A 164 -15.75 2.07 -3.14
N LYS A 165 -16.71 1.81 -2.26
CA LYS A 165 -16.47 1.26 -0.93
C LYS A 165 -16.82 -0.22 -0.94
N GLY A 166 -16.05 -1.05 -0.27
CA GLY A 166 -16.38 -2.46 -0.13
C GLY A 166 -15.44 -3.20 0.79
N ASP A 167 -15.75 -4.46 1.02
CA ASP A 167 -14.98 -5.32 1.90
C ASP A 167 -13.88 -6.04 1.12
N TYR A 168 -12.73 -6.25 1.77
CA TYR A 168 -11.60 -6.99 1.23
C TYR A 168 -11.09 -8.01 2.23
N GLU A 169 -11.10 -9.28 1.83
CA GLU A 169 -10.54 -10.38 2.59
C GLU A 169 -9.03 -10.46 2.34
N VAL A 170 -8.23 -10.08 3.34
CA VAL A 170 -6.76 -10.09 3.29
C VAL A 170 -6.22 -11.51 3.52
N ALA A 171 -6.86 -12.24 4.43
CA ALA A 171 -6.60 -13.63 4.77
C ALA A 171 -7.93 -14.29 5.16
N PRO A 172 -8.02 -15.63 5.17
CA PRO A 172 -9.26 -16.33 5.54
C PRO A 172 -9.86 -15.81 6.86
N GLY A 173 -11.02 -15.15 6.78
CA GLY A 173 -11.71 -14.55 7.92
C GLY A 173 -11.22 -13.16 8.38
N ASP A 174 -10.19 -12.59 7.77
CA ASP A 174 -9.72 -11.21 8.00
C ASP A 174 -10.29 -10.30 6.90
N VAL A 175 -11.51 -9.81 7.14
CA VAL A 175 -12.23 -8.90 6.24
C VAL A 175 -12.04 -7.47 6.72
N ARG A 176 -11.55 -6.61 5.83
CA ARG A 176 -11.26 -5.20 6.13
C ARG A 176 -11.98 -4.28 5.17
N PHE A 177 -12.32 -3.09 5.66
CA PHE A 177 -12.86 -2.04 4.80
C PHE A 177 -11.83 -1.65 3.73
N SER A 178 -12.31 -1.45 2.52
CA SER A 178 -11.51 -0.99 1.39
C SER A 178 -12.21 0.11 0.60
N LEU A 179 -11.39 1.03 0.08
CA LEU A 179 -11.80 2.06 -0.87
C LEU A 179 -11.05 1.81 -2.17
N PHE A 180 -11.76 1.66 -3.29
CA PHE A 180 -11.13 1.25 -4.54
C PHE A 180 -11.68 1.98 -5.76
N LEU A 181 -10.83 2.04 -6.79
CA LEU A 181 -11.15 2.55 -8.12
C LEU A 181 -10.81 1.46 -9.13
N ASN A 182 -11.72 1.22 -10.06
CA ASN A 182 -11.53 0.32 -11.18
C ASN A 182 -11.94 1.04 -12.45
N SER A 183 -10.97 1.37 -13.30
CA SER A 183 -11.19 2.10 -14.54
C SER A 183 -10.53 1.40 -15.71
N THR A 184 -11.08 1.66 -16.90
CA THR A 184 -10.47 1.26 -18.16
C THR A 184 -9.61 2.42 -18.67
N VAL A 185 -8.41 2.10 -19.16
CA VAL A 185 -7.42 3.09 -19.59
C VAL A 185 -6.82 2.70 -20.94
N GLU A 186 -6.44 3.69 -21.75
CA GLU A 186 -5.65 3.52 -22.96
C GLU A 186 -4.34 4.27 -22.77
N ASP A 187 -3.21 3.55 -22.77
CA ASP A 187 -1.90 4.15 -22.49
C ASP A 187 -0.78 3.47 -23.27
N LYS A 188 0.30 4.21 -23.52
CA LYS A 188 1.52 3.72 -24.16
C LYS A 188 2.15 2.54 -23.42
N LEU A 189 2.01 2.47 -22.10
CA LEU A 189 2.39 1.33 -21.27
C LEU A 189 1.87 0.01 -21.82
N PHE A 190 0.70 0.05 -22.47
CA PHE A 190 0.01 -1.08 -23.07
C PHE A 190 0.04 -1.08 -24.59
N GLY A 191 0.89 -0.25 -25.21
CA GLY A 191 0.97 -0.09 -26.66
C GLY A 191 -0.23 0.64 -27.27
N ASN A 192 -0.81 1.61 -26.54
CA ASN A 192 -2.06 2.28 -26.88
C ASN A 192 -3.27 1.34 -26.98
N ALA A 193 -3.16 0.15 -26.40
CA ALA A 193 -4.29 -0.75 -26.25
C ALA A 193 -5.04 -0.45 -24.95
N THR A 194 -6.30 -0.85 -24.92
CA THR A 194 -7.12 -0.82 -23.72
C THR A 194 -6.55 -1.77 -22.65
N GLY A 195 -6.41 -1.23 -21.44
CA GLY A 195 -6.01 -1.94 -20.22
C GLY A 195 -6.89 -1.54 -19.03
N ARG A 196 -6.61 -2.13 -17.86
CA ARG A 196 -7.35 -1.85 -16.62
C ARG A 196 -6.44 -1.17 -15.60
N ALA A 197 -6.88 -0.06 -15.04
CA ALA A 197 -6.26 0.56 -13.88
C ALA A 197 -7.11 0.26 -12.64
N PHE A 198 -6.49 -0.36 -11.65
CA PHE A 198 -7.13 -0.72 -10.40
C PHE A 198 -6.30 -0.20 -9.23
N TRP A 199 -6.92 0.52 -8.32
CA TRP A 199 -6.31 0.93 -7.06
C TRP A 199 -7.21 0.52 -5.91
N ARG A 200 -6.63 0.01 -4.82
CA ARG A 200 -7.34 -0.24 -3.57
C ARG A 200 -6.55 0.25 -2.37
N PHE A 201 -7.17 1.07 -1.54
CA PHE A 201 -6.77 1.27 -0.15
C PHE A 201 -7.43 0.21 0.71
N VAL A 202 -6.66 -0.47 1.55
CA VAL A 202 -7.17 -1.44 2.54
C VAL A 202 -6.91 -0.85 3.92
N LEU A 203 -7.95 -0.60 4.70
CA LEU A 203 -7.80 -0.03 6.04
C LEU A 203 -7.28 -1.07 7.05
N PRO A 204 -6.74 -0.63 8.20
CA PRO A 204 -6.31 -1.55 9.25
C PRO A 204 -7.47 -2.42 9.77
N ALA A 205 -7.13 -3.56 10.36
CA ALA A 205 -8.12 -4.41 11.01
C ALA A 205 -8.87 -3.66 12.12
N GLY A 206 -10.19 -3.78 12.14
CA GLY A 206 -11.06 -3.09 13.10
C GLY A 206 -11.22 -1.58 12.86
N ALA A 207 -10.69 -1.03 11.78
CA ALA A 207 -10.91 0.36 11.40
C ALA A 207 -12.37 0.60 10.98
N GLU A 208 -12.97 1.65 11.53
CA GLU A 208 -14.26 2.18 11.10
C GLU A 208 -14.02 3.32 10.11
N PHE A 209 -14.45 3.14 8.86
CA PHE A 209 -14.42 4.23 7.86
C PHE A 209 -15.38 5.34 8.27
N LEU A 210 -14.88 6.59 8.32
CA LEU A 210 -15.71 7.74 8.65
C LEU A 210 -16.15 8.47 7.38
N GLU A 211 -15.18 9.01 6.64
CA GLU A 211 -15.46 9.80 5.44
C GLU A 211 -14.21 10.04 4.60
N VAL A 212 -14.41 10.68 3.45
CA VAL A 212 -13.35 11.23 2.61
C VAL A 212 -13.49 12.74 2.57
N ARG A 213 -12.39 13.47 2.78
CA ARG A 213 -12.33 14.94 2.64
C ARG A 213 -11.30 15.33 1.60
N GLY A 214 -11.74 15.60 0.37
CA GLY A 214 -10.83 15.84 -0.75
C GLY A 214 -9.99 14.61 -1.06
N ASP A 215 -8.67 14.70 -0.82
CA ASP A 215 -7.71 13.59 -0.95
C ASP A 215 -7.32 12.97 0.41
N MET A 216 -8.08 13.23 1.47
CA MET A 216 -7.90 12.64 2.81
C MET A 216 -8.88 11.51 3.05
N ILE A 217 -8.39 10.39 3.59
CA ILE A 217 -9.22 9.28 4.10
C ILE A 217 -9.25 9.38 5.62
N LEU A 218 -10.45 9.49 6.20
CA LEU A 218 -10.66 9.55 7.64
C LEU A 218 -11.23 8.23 8.13
N PHE A 219 -10.58 7.65 9.14
CA PHE A 219 -11.03 6.42 9.77
C PHE A 219 -10.75 6.44 11.27
N ARG A 220 -11.57 5.73 12.03
CA ARG A 220 -11.42 5.56 13.48
C ARG A 220 -10.84 4.17 13.76
N MET A 221 -9.86 4.11 14.63
CA MET A 221 -9.42 2.86 15.24
C MET A 221 -9.97 2.77 16.67
N PRO A 222 -10.43 1.58 17.11
CA PRO A 222 -10.79 1.36 18.49
C PRO A 222 -9.57 1.60 19.40
N PRO A 223 -9.78 1.95 20.68
CA PRO A 223 -8.70 2.17 21.63
C PRO A 223 -7.86 0.89 21.77
N GLY A 224 -6.53 1.04 21.65
CA GLY A 224 -5.61 -0.06 21.90
C GLY A 224 -5.46 -0.34 23.41
N PRO A 225 -4.82 -1.46 23.79
CA PRO A 225 -4.58 -1.79 25.21
C PRO A 225 -3.85 -0.69 25.97
N LEU A 226 -2.87 -0.03 25.33
CA LEU A 226 -2.16 1.10 25.92
C LEU A 226 -3.05 2.34 26.08
N ASP A 227 -3.97 2.60 25.14
CA ASP A 227 -4.90 3.73 25.25
C ASP A 227 -5.86 3.53 26.43
N LEU A 228 -6.35 2.29 26.61
CA LEU A 228 -7.17 1.90 27.76
C LEU A 228 -6.40 1.98 29.08
N PHE A 229 -5.12 1.57 29.09
CA PHE A 229 -4.26 1.72 30.27
C PHE A 229 -4.01 3.18 30.62
N MET A 230 -3.74 4.04 29.64
CA MET A 230 -3.54 5.47 29.87
C MET A 230 -4.83 6.19 30.31
N ALA A 231 -5.99 5.70 29.89
CA ALA A 231 -7.30 6.14 30.37
C ALA A 231 -7.58 5.70 31.82
N SER A 232 -6.82 4.72 32.32
CA SER A 232 -7.01 4.16 33.65
C SER A 232 -6.47 5.09 34.74
N PRO A 233 -7.16 5.19 35.91
CA PRO A 233 -6.65 5.93 37.06
C PRO A 233 -5.39 5.31 37.69
N PHE A 234 -4.94 4.14 37.22
CA PHE A 234 -3.79 3.44 37.79
C PHE A 234 -2.43 3.91 37.27
N TRP A 235 -2.35 4.50 36.07
CA TRP A 235 -1.05 4.92 35.51
C TRP A 235 -0.33 5.99 36.37
N PRO A 236 -1.01 7.00 36.96
CA PRO A 236 -0.35 7.97 37.84
C PRO A 236 0.20 7.31 39.10
N LEU A 237 -0.52 6.32 39.64
CA LEU A 237 -0.08 5.55 40.79
C LEU A 237 1.16 4.69 40.46
N LEU A 238 1.18 4.06 39.29
CA LEU A 238 2.35 3.35 38.78
C LEU A 238 3.56 4.28 38.66
N ALA A 239 3.37 5.49 38.10
CA ALA A 239 4.43 6.48 37.96
C ALA A 239 5.04 6.87 39.31
N ILE A 240 4.21 7.10 40.34
CA ILE A 240 4.67 7.40 41.70
C ILE A 240 5.46 6.22 42.28
N ILE A 241 4.98 4.98 42.11
CA ILE A 241 5.68 3.78 42.59
C ILE A 241 7.07 3.67 41.94
N VAL A 242 7.17 3.89 40.63
CA VAL A 242 8.45 3.83 39.90
C VAL A 242 9.41 4.90 40.40
N VAL A 243 8.98 6.16 40.49
CA VAL A 243 9.81 7.27 41.00
C VAL A 243 10.32 6.97 42.41
N THR A 244 9.43 6.50 43.28
CA THR A 244 9.78 6.16 44.67
C THR A 244 10.75 4.98 44.73
N GLY A 245 10.52 3.93 43.93
CA GLY A 245 11.39 2.76 43.85
C GLY A 245 12.79 3.12 43.37
N VAL A 246 12.91 3.93 42.32
CA VAL A 246 14.20 4.44 41.81
C VAL A 246 14.92 5.26 42.87
N ALA A 247 14.22 6.16 43.56
CA ALA A 247 14.81 6.97 44.64
C ALA A 247 15.33 6.09 45.79
N VAL A 248 14.59 5.06 46.19
CA VAL A 248 15.01 4.11 47.22
C VAL A 248 16.21 3.28 46.77
N ALA A 249 16.21 2.80 45.53
CA ALA A 249 17.32 2.04 44.95
C ALA A 249 18.60 2.90 44.87
N TYR A 250 18.48 4.14 44.39
CA TYR A 250 19.59 5.10 44.34
C TYR A 250 20.15 5.40 45.74
N ARG A 251 19.27 5.63 46.72
CA ARG A 251 19.69 5.83 48.12
C ARG A 251 20.43 4.61 48.68
N ARG A 252 19.94 3.39 48.42
CA ARG A 252 20.62 2.15 48.85
C ARG A 252 21.98 1.95 48.18
N ALA A 253 22.11 2.29 46.90
CA ALA A 253 23.37 2.21 46.17
C ALA A 253 24.38 3.23 46.69
N ALA A 254 23.97 4.50 46.86
CA ALA A 254 24.82 5.55 47.41
C ALA A 254 25.34 5.19 48.82
N VAL A 255 24.49 4.63 49.69
CA VAL A 255 24.90 4.17 51.02
C VAL A 255 25.88 2.98 50.96
N LYS A 256 25.76 2.09 49.96
CA LYS A 256 26.74 1.00 49.76
C LYS A 256 28.10 1.49 49.25
N PHE A 257 28.14 2.57 48.47
CA PHE A 257 29.39 3.18 47.99
C PHE A 257 30.06 4.11 49.02
N VAL A 258 29.34 4.52 50.08
CA VAL A 258 29.88 5.30 51.21
C VAL A 258 30.28 4.38 52.39
N LYS A 259 30.59 3.11 52.13
CA LYS A 259 31.35 2.32 53.13
C LYS A 259 32.76 2.93 53.22
N PRO A 260 33.20 3.41 54.40
CA PRO A 260 34.48 4.08 54.52
C PRO A 260 35.60 3.06 54.29
N GLY A 261 36.51 3.38 53.37
CA GLY A 261 37.90 2.97 53.55
C GLY A 261 38.42 3.63 54.82
N GLY A 262 38.28 2.93 55.93
CA GLY A 262 38.86 3.27 57.22
C GLY A 262 39.79 2.13 57.60
N SER A 263 41.08 2.47 57.57
CA SER A 263 42.26 1.82 58.16
C SER A 263 41.99 0.78 59.25
#